data_AF-A0A537PIX5-F1
#
_entry.id   AF-A0A537PIX5-F1
#
_cell.length_a   1.000
_cell.length_b   1.000
_cell.length_c   1.000
_cell.angle_alpha   90.00
_cell.angle_beta   90.00
_cell.angle_gamma   90.00
#
_symmetry.space_group_name_H-M   'P 1'
#
loop_
_entity.id
_entity.type
_entity.pdbx_description
1 polymer ?
#
loop_
_entity_poly.entity_id
_entity_poly.type
_entity_poly.pdbx_seq_one_letter_code
_entity_poly.pdbx_strand_id
1 'polypeptide(L)'
;LARGKSESNYQKYLAFNDLVKMDKGLRAEVDRQTPLSTLYRKRDMLLGLVGGRCRICGTMQFPKSRICVNPNCNAFHSQDDQSFADFPARVLSWSADYLTYSPDPPAYYGMVQFDPGGRLMADFTDVDRGAVEVGMNMRMVFRVKERDAQRGFVRYFWKAAPAGAPAQAKSEA
;
A
#
# COMPACT_ATOMS: atom_id res chain seq x y z
N LEU A 1 15.24 3.79 11.04
CA LEU A 1 14.85 3.33 12.39
C LEU A 1 13.84 4.24 13.09
N ALA A 2 13.81 5.56 12.85
CA ALA A 2 12.95 6.51 13.58
C ALA A 2 11.43 6.25 13.60
N ARG A 3 10.88 5.44 12.67
CA ARG A 3 9.45 5.05 12.63
C ARG A 3 9.20 3.57 12.91
N GLY A 4 10.25 2.83 13.29
CA GLY A 4 10.12 1.42 13.66
C GLY A 4 9.61 1.28 15.09
N LYS A 5 8.89 0.19 15.35
CA LYS A 5 8.49 -0.22 16.70
C LYS A 5 9.34 -1.42 17.12
N SER A 6 9.86 -1.40 18.34
CA SER A 6 10.60 -2.54 18.89
C SER A 6 9.64 -3.70 19.15
N GLU A 7 9.99 -4.90 18.67
CA GLU A 7 9.28 -6.14 19.00
C GLU A 7 9.99 -6.82 20.17
N SER A 8 9.28 -7.02 21.28
CA SER A 8 9.81 -7.66 22.50
C SER A 8 9.48 -9.15 22.56
N ASN A 9 8.58 -9.63 21.70
CA ASN A 9 8.21 -11.04 21.65
C ASN A 9 9.28 -11.87 20.93
N TYR A 10 10.02 -12.65 21.70
CA TYR A 10 11.07 -13.53 21.17
C TYR A 10 10.55 -14.57 20.17
N GLN A 11 9.32 -15.06 20.35
CA GLN A 11 8.73 -16.04 19.41
C GLN A 11 8.46 -15.39 18.04
N LYS A 12 8.03 -14.13 18.02
CA LYS A 12 7.90 -13.37 16.77
C LYS A 12 9.26 -13.15 16.11
N TYR A 13 10.30 -12.86 16.90
CA TYR A 13 11.66 -12.78 16.36
C TYR A 13 12.07 -14.10 15.68
N LEU A 14 11.88 -15.25 16.33
CA LEU A 14 12.19 -16.56 15.73
C LEU A 14 11.38 -16.82 14.45
N ALA A 15 10.08 -16.52 14.47
CA ALA A 15 9.18 -16.70 13.34
C ALA A 15 9.52 -15.80 12.14
N PHE A 16 9.73 -14.50 12.37
CA PHE A 16 9.97 -13.52 11.31
C PHE A 16 11.31 -13.68 10.61
N ASN A 17 12.29 -14.29 11.30
CA ASN A 17 13.61 -14.57 10.75
C ASN A 17 13.77 -16.02 10.26
N ASP A 18 12.66 -16.77 10.13
CA ASP A 18 12.63 -18.19 9.71
C ASP A 18 13.59 -19.09 10.54
N LEU A 19 13.81 -18.76 11.82
CA LEU A 19 14.67 -19.55 12.74
C LEU A 19 13.94 -20.75 13.35
N VAL A 20 12.61 -20.80 13.19
CA VAL A 20 11.75 -21.92 13.57
C VAL A 20 10.86 -22.27 12.39
N LYS A 21 10.67 -23.57 12.15
CA LYS A 21 9.70 -24.06 11.16
C LYS A 21 8.28 -23.84 11.68
N MET A 22 7.63 -22.78 11.20
CA MET A 22 6.21 -22.54 11.45
C MET A 22 5.34 -23.25 10.43
N ASP A 23 4.26 -23.88 10.91
CA ASP A 23 3.11 -24.20 10.07
C ASP A 23 2.32 -22.90 9.80
N LYS A 24 2.23 -22.55 8.51
CA LYS A 24 1.59 -21.31 8.04
C LYS A 24 0.14 -21.56 7.59
N GLY A 25 -0.30 -22.83 7.60
CA GLY A 25 -1.63 -23.28 7.16
C GLY A 25 -1.87 -23.18 5.65
N LEU A 26 -2.96 -23.81 5.19
CA LEU A 26 -3.33 -23.94 3.77
C LEU A 26 -3.38 -22.61 3.00
N ARG A 27 -3.76 -21.51 3.66
CA ARG A 27 -3.85 -20.19 3.01
C ARG A 27 -2.49 -19.57 2.68
N ALA A 28 -1.42 -20.03 3.33
CA ALA A 28 -0.06 -19.62 3.00
C ALA A 28 0.55 -20.42 1.84
N GLU A 29 -0.04 -21.56 1.47
CA GLU A 29 0.44 -22.46 0.42
C GLU A 29 -0.05 -22.07 -0.99
N VAL A 30 -0.97 -21.10 -1.07
CA VAL A 30 -1.52 -20.64 -2.34
C VAL A 30 -0.41 -20.07 -3.23
N ASP A 31 -0.12 -20.72 -4.36
CA ASP A 31 0.82 -20.20 -5.36
C ASP A 31 0.25 -18.94 -6.01
N ARG A 32 0.83 -17.77 -5.65
CA ARG A 32 0.51 -16.51 -6.29
C ARG A 32 1.47 -16.28 -7.45
N GLN A 33 1.05 -16.68 -8.64
CA GLN A 33 1.82 -16.50 -9.87
C GLN A 33 2.49 -15.13 -9.96
N THR A 34 3.73 -15.11 -10.43
CA THR A 34 4.55 -13.90 -10.60
C THR A 34 4.52 -13.42 -12.05
N PRO A 35 3.69 -12.42 -12.41
CA PRO A 35 3.53 -11.99 -13.80
C PRO A 35 4.65 -10.99 -14.20
N LEU A 36 5.85 -11.51 -14.50
CA LEU A 36 7.03 -10.71 -14.84
C LEU A 36 6.82 -9.77 -16.05
N SER A 37 6.11 -10.20 -17.07
CA SER A 37 5.81 -9.38 -18.25
C SER A 37 4.90 -8.20 -17.93
N THR A 38 3.92 -8.39 -17.04
CA THR A 38 3.07 -7.31 -16.53
C THR A 38 3.88 -6.35 -15.67
N LEU A 39 4.74 -6.88 -14.79
CA LEU A 39 5.65 -6.05 -14.00
C LEU A 39 6.52 -5.16 -14.89
N TYR A 40 7.13 -5.72 -15.94
CA TYR A 40 7.94 -4.96 -16.89
C TYR A 40 7.13 -3.85 -17.59
N ARG A 41 5.96 -4.19 -18.16
CA ARG A 41 5.11 -3.23 -18.91
C ARG A 41 4.43 -2.17 -18.04
N LYS A 42 4.25 -2.45 -16.75
CA LYS A 42 3.55 -1.57 -15.79
C LYS A 42 4.46 -1.12 -14.65
N ARG A 43 5.77 -1.14 -14.85
CA ARG A 43 6.76 -0.85 -13.82
C ARG A 43 6.58 0.53 -13.19
N ASP A 44 6.21 1.54 -13.98
CA ASP A 44 6.02 2.90 -13.48
C ASP A 44 4.83 2.98 -12.52
N MET A 45 3.74 2.28 -12.84
CA MET A 45 2.57 2.17 -11.97
C MET A 45 2.87 1.34 -10.71
N LEU A 46 3.54 0.20 -10.87
CA LEU A 46 3.73 -0.78 -9.79
C LEU A 46 4.86 -0.39 -8.82
N LEU A 47 5.96 0.15 -9.34
CA LEU A 47 7.16 0.49 -8.58
C LEU A 47 7.24 1.99 -8.28
N GLY A 48 6.80 2.86 -9.20
CA GLY A 48 6.82 4.32 -9.02
C GLY A 48 5.54 4.95 -8.48
N LEU A 49 4.48 4.14 -8.30
CA LEU A 49 3.12 4.60 -7.99
C LEU A 49 2.64 5.71 -8.96
N VAL A 50 2.99 5.56 -10.24
CA VAL A 50 2.65 6.53 -11.28
C VAL A 50 1.21 6.29 -11.75
N GLY A 51 0.36 7.29 -11.50
CA GLY A 51 -1.00 7.39 -12.00
C GLY A 51 -1.11 8.41 -13.14
N GLY A 52 -2.31 8.98 -13.29
CA GLY A 52 -2.61 9.95 -14.34
C GLY A 52 -3.09 11.28 -13.78
N ARG A 53 -2.67 12.38 -14.43
CA ARG A 53 -3.31 13.70 -14.31
C ARG A 53 -3.90 14.08 -15.67
N CYS A 54 -5.19 14.42 -15.69
CA CYS A 54 -5.83 14.90 -16.92
C CYS A 54 -5.31 16.29 -17.30
N ARG A 55 -4.77 16.45 -18.52
CA ARG A 55 -4.35 17.75 -19.07
C ARG A 55 -5.48 18.75 -19.23
N ILE A 56 -6.71 18.26 -19.43
CA ILE A 56 -7.88 19.10 -19.74
C ILE A 56 -8.56 19.61 -18.48
N CYS A 57 -8.90 18.72 -17.55
CA CYS A 57 -9.67 19.08 -16.34
C CYS A 57 -8.87 18.97 -15.03
N GLY A 58 -7.60 18.56 -15.09
CA GLY A 58 -6.75 18.40 -13.91
C GLY A 58 -7.05 17.20 -13.03
N THR A 59 -8.06 16.38 -13.33
CA THR A 59 -8.44 15.22 -12.50
C THR A 59 -7.28 14.24 -12.34
N MET A 60 -6.98 13.94 -11.07
CA MET A 60 -5.99 12.96 -10.64
C MET A 60 -6.66 11.59 -10.52
N GLN A 61 -6.07 10.57 -11.14
CA GLN A 61 -6.62 9.22 -11.11
C GLN A 61 -5.52 8.17 -10.97
N PHE A 62 -5.81 7.18 -10.14
CA PHE A 62 -5.02 5.97 -10.01
C PHE A 62 -6.01 4.78 -10.00
N PRO A 63 -5.77 3.71 -10.78
CA PRO A 63 -4.74 3.56 -11.81
C PRO A 63 -4.91 4.51 -13.01
N LYS A 64 -3.82 4.77 -13.74
CA LYS A 64 -3.86 5.49 -15.02
C LYS A 64 -4.61 4.68 -16.07
N SER A 65 -5.56 5.30 -16.78
CA SER A 65 -6.29 4.70 -17.90
C SER A 65 -6.23 5.64 -19.12
N ARG A 66 -6.77 5.21 -20.27
CA ARG A 66 -6.79 6.04 -21.49
C ARG A 66 -7.89 7.11 -21.47
N ILE A 67 -8.87 7.01 -20.58
CA ILE A 67 -10.03 7.90 -20.51
C ILE A 67 -10.00 8.60 -19.15
N CYS A 68 -10.24 9.90 -19.13
CA CYS A 68 -10.40 10.62 -17.87
C CYS A 68 -11.66 10.13 -17.13
N VAL A 69 -11.52 9.78 -15.85
CA VAL A 69 -12.63 9.27 -15.02
C VAL A 69 -13.64 10.34 -14.60
N ASN A 70 -13.35 11.62 -14.86
CA ASN A 70 -14.27 12.71 -14.54
C ASN A 70 -15.44 12.70 -15.53
N PRO A 71 -16.70 12.54 -15.05
CA PRO A 71 -17.88 12.40 -15.90
C PRO A 71 -18.14 13.63 -16.78
N ASN A 72 -17.66 14.81 -16.37
CA ASN A 72 -17.80 16.05 -17.14
C ASN A 72 -16.68 16.25 -18.17
N CYS A 73 -15.70 15.34 -18.25
CA CYS A 73 -14.55 15.45 -19.15
C CYS A 73 -14.48 14.29 -20.13
N ASN A 74 -14.37 13.05 -19.63
CA ASN A 74 -14.22 11.82 -20.44
C ASN A 74 -13.17 11.88 -21.57
N ALA A 75 -12.20 12.81 -21.48
CA ALA A 75 -11.24 13.04 -22.54
C ALA A 75 -10.32 11.83 -22.76
N PHE A 76 -10.21 11.39 -24.00
CA PHE A 76 -9.38 10.27 -24.42
C PHE A 76 -7.92 10.69 -24.60
N HIS A 77 -6.99 9.83 -24.19
CA HIS A 77 -5.53 10.05 -24.22
C HIS A 77 -5.03 11.34 -23.53
N SER A 78 -5.79 11.86 -22.57
CA SER A 78 -5.52 13.13 -21.87
C SER A 78 -4.60 13.03 -20.65
N GLN A 79 -4.16 11.83 -20.28
CA GLN A 79 -3.50 11.56 -19.01
C GLN A 79 -1.97 11.69 -19.09
N ASP A 80 -1.41 12.68 -18.37
CA ASP A 80 0.02 12.79 -18.10
C ASP A 80 0.41 11.90 -16.93
N ASP A 81 1.65 11.40 -16.94
CA ASP A 81 2.20 10.64 -15.82
C ASP A 81 2.37 11.54 -14.59
N GLN A 82 1.87 11.06 -13.46
CA GLN A 82 1.96 11.75 -12.19
C GLN A 82 2.25 10.75 -11.09
N SER A 83 3.33 10.96 -10.33
CA SER A 83 3.62 10.10 -9.18
C SER A 83 2.68 10.44 -8.01
N PHE A 84 2.17 9.39 -7.36
CA PHE A 84 1.35 9.47 -6.15
C PHE A 84 2.13 9.08 -4.89
N ALA A 85 3.42 8.76 -5.02
CA ALA A 85 4.27 8.26 -3.95
C ALA A 85 4.29 9.16 -2.70
N ASP A 86 4.34 10.48 -2.93
CA ASP A 86 4.50 11.48 -1.88
C ASP A 86 3.19 12.20 -1.50
N PHE A 87 2.06 11.86 -2.16
CA PHE A 87 0.80 12.47 -1.80
C PHE A 87 0.27 11.92 -0.47
N PRO A 88 -0.22 12.80 0.43
CA PRO A 88 -0.99 12.36 1.57
C PRO A 88 -2.26 11.64 1.10
N ALA A 89 -2.69 10.66 1.90
CA ALA A 89 -3.91 9.92 1.68
C ALA A 89 -4.70 9.78 2.96
N ARG A 90 -5.97 9.38 2.84
CA ARG A 90 -6.85 9.08 3.98
C ARG A 90 -7.55 7.77 3.77
N VAL A 91 -7.83 7.06 4.86
CA VAL A 91 -8.62 5.83 4.82
C VAL A 91 -10.05 6.15 4.39
N LEU A 92 -10.51 5.54 3.30
CA LEU A 92 -11.91 5.62 2.86
C LEU A 92 -12.73 4.46 3.43
N SER A 93 -12.16 3.25 3.39
CA SER A 93 -12.74 2.04 4.00
C SER A 93 -11.61 1.07 4.34
N TRP A 94 -11.82 0.19 5.32
CA TRP A 94 -10.81 -0.78 5.74
C TRP A 94 -11.42 -2.05 6.33
N SER A 95 -10.61 -3.10 6.45
CA SER A 95 -10.94 -4.36 7.12
C SER A 95 -9.70 -4.96 7.78
N ALA A 96 -9.92 -5.70 8.86
CA ALA A 96 -8.90 -6.53 9.52
C ALA A 96 -9.30 -8.00 9.38
N ASP A 97 -8.55 -8.74 8.57
CA ASP A 97 -8.82 -10.14 8.29
C ASP A 97 -7.87 -11.06 9.07
N TYR A 98 -8.45 -11.99 9.84
CA TYR A 98 -7.72 -13.03 10.58
C TYR A 98 -7.57 -14.33 9.78
N LEU A 99 -8.26 -14.48 8.64
CA LEU A 99 -8.21 -15.67 7.82
C LEU A 99 -7.05 -15.64 6.84
N THR A 100 -6.83 -14.53 6.15
CA THR A 100 -5.70 -14.39 5.23
C THR A 100 -4.38 -14.54 5.98
N TYR A 101 -3.47 -15.33 5.43
CA TYR A 101 -2.13 -15.46 5.98
C TYR A 101 -1.42 -14.09 5.99
N SER A 102 -1.04 -13.66 7.19
CA SER A 102 -0.15 -12.54 7.45
C SER A 102 0.89 -12.99 8.47
N PRO A 103 2.18 -12.65 8.30
CA PRO A 103 3.20 -12.90 9.32
C PRO A 103 2.82 -12.28 10.68
N ASP A 104 2.20 -11.10 10.66
CA ASP A 104 1.69 -10.42 11.85
C ASP A 104 0.17 -10.23 11.69
N PRO A 105 -0.65 -11.18 12.14
CA PRO A 105 -2.11 -11.10 12.01
C PRO A 105 -2.72 -10.08 12.99
N PRO A 106 -3.82 -9.41 12.62
CA PRO A 106 -4.59 -9.58 11.39
C PRO A 106 -4.00 -8.84 10.18
N ALA A 107 -4.38 -9.27 8.98
CA ALA A 107 -4.09 -8.56 7.74
C ALA A 107 -5.00 -7.33 7.62
N TYR A 108 -4.41 -6.13 7.72
CA TYR A 108 -5.11 -4.89 7.48
C TYR A 108 -5.03 -4.49 6.01
N TYR A 109 -6.16 -4.18 5.39
CA TYR A 109 -6.22 -3.64 4.03
C TYR A 109 -7.44 -2.73 3.88
N GLY A 110 -7.36 -1.76 2.98
CA GLY A 110 -8.44 -0.81 2.76
C GLY A 110 -8.27 0.06 1.53
N MET A 111 -9.35 0.75 1.16
CA MET A 111 -9.29 1.78 0.14
C MET A 111 -8.75 3.07 0.78
N VAL A 112 -7.72 3.65 0.18
CA VAL A 112 -7.23 4.99 0.52
C VAL A 112 -7.59 5.98 -0.59
N GLN A 113 -7.94 7.20 -0.19
CA GLN A 113 -8.20 8.34 -1.06
C GLN A 113 -7.03 9.30 -0.93
N PHE A 114 -6.35 9.62 -2.03
CA PHE A 114 -5.31 10.64 -2.04
C PHE A 114 -5.94 12.03 -1.98
N ASP A 115 -5.27 12.96 -1.28
CA ASP A 115 -5.71 14.36 -1.15
C ASP A 115 -5.98 15.05 -2.50
N PRO A 116 -5.11 14.96 -3.52
CA PRO A 116 -5.37 15.59 -4.82
C PRO A 116 -6.38 14.83 -5.70
N GLY A 117 -6.93 13.70 -5.24
CA GLY A 117 -7.85 12.84 -5.99
C GLY A 117 -7.23 11.49 -6.37
N GLY A 118 -8.06 10.53 -6.78
CA GLY A 118 -7.63 9.15 -7.07
C GLY A 118 -7.68 8.23 -5.84
N ARG A 119 -7.90 6.93 -6.06
CA ARG A 119 -8.07 5.94 -4.99
C ARG A 119 -7.18 4.74 -5.22
N LEU A 120 -6.72 4.12 -4.14
CA LEU A 120 -5.93 2.92 -4.19
C LEU A 120 -6.44 1.90 -3.18
N MET A 121 -6.60 0.66 -3.62
CA MET A 121 -6.78 -0.48 -2.73
C MET A 121 -5.39 -0.91 -2.25
N ALA A 122 -5.09 -0.72 -0.96
CA ALA A 122 -3.77 -0.95 -0.38
C ALA A 122 -3.82 -1.86 0.84
N ASP A 123 -2.78 -2.67 1.02
CA ASP A 123 -2.48 -3.28 2.31
C ASP A 123 -2.00 -2.19 3.26
N PHE A 124 -2.40 -2.25 4.53
CA PHE A 124 -1.95 -1.33 5.55
C PHE A 124 -0.78 -1.95 6.32
N THR A 125 0.13 -1.10 6.79
CA THR A 125 1.33 -1.53 7.51
C THR A 125 1.67 -0.50 8.59
N ASP A 126 2.49 -0.89 9.57
CA ASP A 126 2.84 -0.05 10.70
C ASP A 126 1.59 0.43 11.50
N VAL A 127 0.56 -0.41 11.62
CA VAL A 127 -0.70 -0.13 12.33
C VAL A 127 -0.82 -1.01 13.58
N ASP A 128 -1.20 -0.41 14.70
CA ASP A 128 -1.52 -1.14 15.93
C ASP A 128 -2.97 -1.64 15.91
N ARG A 129 -3.23 -2.71 16.66
CA ARG A 129 -4.57 -3.31 16.76
C ARG A 129 -5.57 -2.29 17.30
N GLY A 130 -6.64 -2.06 16.55
CA GLY A 130 -7.70 -1.10 16.92
C GLY A 130 -7.37 0.36 16.62
N ALA A 131 -6.19 0.65 16.03
CA ALA A 131 -5.79 2.02 15.73
C ALA A 131 -6.32 2.54 14.39
N VAL A 132 -6.88 1.69 13.51
CA VAL A 132 -7.29 2.11 12.16
C VAL A 132 -8.72 2.64 12.18
N GLU A 133 -8.92 3.83 11.63
CA GLU A 133 -10.24 4.47 11.52
C GLU A 133 -10.44 5.07 10.12
N VAL A 134 -11.70 5.22 9.71
CA VAL A 134 -12.04 5.95 8.47
C VAL A 134 -11.66 7.42 8.63
N GLY A 135 -11.06 8.00 7.61
CA GLY A 135 -10.53 9.37 7.62
C GLY A 135 -9.12 9.51 8.19
N MET A 136 -8.54 8.45 8.76
CA MET A 136 -7.17 8.47 9.27
C MET A 136 -6.16 8.86 8.19
N ASN A 137 -5.24 9.76 8.54
CA ASN A 137 -4.16 10.20 7.65
C ASN A 137 -3.13 9.09 7.44
N MET A 138 -2.88 8.79 6.17
CA MET A 138 -1.99 7.77 5.69
C MET A 138 -0.96 8.38 4.74
N ARG A 139 0.18 7.70 4.63
CA ARG A 139 1.23 7.94 3.63
C ARG A 139 1.56 6.64 2.93
N MET A 140 2.06 6.73 1.71
CA MET A 140 2.47 5.55 0.96
C MET A 140 3.90 5.15 1.32
N VAL A 141 4.12 3.84 1.44
CA VAL A 141 5.44 3.25 1.68
C VAL A 141 5.70 2.10 0.74
N PHE A 142 6.90 2.07 0.16
CA PHE A 142 7.34 0.96 -0.65
C PHE A 142 7.86 -0.18 0.24
N ARG A 143 7.24 -1.37 0.15
CA ARG A 143 7.52 -2.51 1.04
C ARG A 143 7.51 -3.83 0.27
N VAL A 144 8.07 -4.87 0.88
CA VAL A 144 7.87 -6.25 0.41
C VAL A 144 6.39 -6.58 0.55
N LYS A 145 5.73 -6.87 -0.58
CA LYS A 145 4.37 -7.39 -0.62
C LYS A 145 4.38 -8.91 -0.44
N GLU A 146 5.34 -9.57 -1.08
CA GLU A 146 5.39 -11.03 -1.12
C GLU A 146 6.80 -11.54 -1.47
N ARG A 147 7.14 -12.74 -0.99
CA ARG A 147 8.33 -13.49 -1.38
C ARG A 147 7.89 -14.77 -2.07
N ASP A 148 8.13 -14.88 -3.36
CA ASP A 148 7.89 -16.10 -4.15
C ASP A 148 9.11 -17.00 -4.01
N ALA A 149 9.05 -17.93 -3.05
CA ALA A 149 10.14 -18.86 -2.77
C ALA A 149 10.35 -19.87 -3.90
N GLN A 150 9.29 -20.25 -4.63
CA GLN A 150 9.37 -21.21 -5.73
C GLN A 150 10.18 -20.66 -6.91
N ARG A 151 10.05 -19.36 -7.19
CA ARG A 151 10.70 -18.68 -8.33
C ARG A 151 11.86 -17.79 -7.90
N GLY A 152 12.16 -17.71 -6.61
CA GLY A 152 13.24 -16.87 -6.06
C GLY A 152 13.01 -15.37 -6.25
N PHE A 153 11.76 -14.90 -6.28
CA PHE A 153 11.42 -13.52 -6.63
C PHE A 153 10.80 -12.76 -5.45
N VAL A 154 11.29 -11.55 -5.18
CA VAL A 154 10.71 -10.66 -4.14
C VAL A 154 9.86 -9.60 -4.80
N ARG A 155 8.56 -9.63 -4.51
CA ARG A 155 7.59 -8.67 -5.02
C ARG A 155 7.49 -7.50 -4.07
N TYR A 156 7.88 -6.33 -4.55
CA TYR A 156 7.66 -5.07 -3.86
C TYR A 156 6.38 -4.40 -4.36
N PHE A 157 5.69 -3.72 -3.47
CA PHE A 157 4.55 -2.87 -3.81
C PHE A 157 4.35 -1.80 -2.73
N TRP A 158 3.50 -0.84 -3.06
CA TRP A 158 3.14 0.23 -2.14
C TRP A 158 2.09 -0.26 -1.13
N LYS A 159 2.31 0.08 0.14
CA LYS A 159 1.38 -0.11 1.26
C LYS A 159 1.04 1.26 1.87
N ALA A 160 -0.10 1.36 2.52
CA ALA A 160 -0.45 2.55 3.30
C ALA A 160 0.03 2.39 4.74
N ALA A 161 0.64 3.42 5.31
CA ALA A 161 1.04 3.46 6.70
C ALA A 161 0.55 4.75 7.35
N PRO A 162 0.30 4.78 8.66
CA PRO A 162 -0.01 6.04 9.35
C PRO A 162 1.03 7.10 9.03
N ALA A 163 0.56 8.32 8.78
CA ALA A 163 1.43 9.46 8.49
C ALA A 163 2.34 9.83 9.69
N GLY A 164 1.98 9.35 10.90
CA GLY A 164 2.49 9.81 12.19
C GLY A 164 1.54 10.87 12.78
N ALA A 165 1.61 11.10 14.09
CA ALA A 165 1.02 12.32 14.65
C ALA A 165 1.65 13.52 13.93
N PRO A 166 0.91 14.62 13.65
CA PRO A 166 1.56 15.85 13.23
C PRO A 166 2.67 16.14 14.24
N ALA A 167 3.88 16.45 13.76
CA ALA A 167 4.89 17.02 14.63
C ALA A 167 4.20 18.19 15.35
N GLN A 168 4.10 18.11 16.68
CA GLN A 168 3.59 19.22 17.47
C GLN A 168 4.39 20.44 17.03
N ALA A 169 3.73 21.40 16.37
CA ALA A 169 4.32 22.70 16.17
C ALA A 169 4.70 23.17 17.56
N LYS A 170 6.00 23.30 17.82
CA LYS A 170 6.47 23.93 19.05
C LYS A 170 5.78 25.29 19.09
N SER A 171 4.83 25.46 20.00
CA SER A 171 4.31 26.77 20.33
C SER A 171 5.45 27.50 21.03
N GLU A 172 6.14 28.37 20.30
CA GLU A 172 6.86 29.47 20.93
C GLU A 172 5.81 30.44 21.49
N ALA A 173 5.67 30.45 22.81
CA ALA A 173 5.29 31.59 23.64
C ALA A 173 5.62 31.26 25.10
#